data_AF-A0A2A4TVS3-F1
#
_entry.id   AF-A0A2A4TVS3-F1
#
_cell.length_a   1.000
_cell.length_b   1.000
_cell.length_c   1.000
_cell.angle_alpha   90.00
_cell.angle_beta   90.00
_cell.angle_gamma   90.00
#
_symmetry.space_group_name_H-M   'P 1'
#
loop_
_entity.id
_entity.type
_entity.pdbx_description
1 polymer ?
#
loop_
_entity_poly.entity_id
_entity_poly.type
_entity_poly.pdbx_seq_one_letter_code
_entity_poly.pdbx_strand_id
1 'polypeptide(L)'
;MAYQVKELFYSLQGEGANSGRPAVFCRFSGCNLWSGREVDRADAACNFCDTDFVGGDKFSDAKTLAEAVAGFWPTGHEAKFVVLTGGEPGLQVDAALVEALHKQGFEIAIESNGTQDLPDGIDWVCISPKASEPLKVTKGHELKLVFPQTEVDPADYAALEFEHFYLQALDGPYQEKNLLLAMDYCLQHPQWRLSLQTHKLLNIR
;
A
#
# COMPACT_ATOMS: atom_id res chain seq x y z
N MET A 1 -4.48 -5.76 -20.68
CA MET A 1 -5.42 -6.39 -19.74
C MET A 1 -6.51 -5.38 -19.39
N ALA A 2 -7.66 -5.79 -18.86
CA ALA A 2 -8.62 -4.84 -18.26
C ALA A 2 -8.35 -4.73 -16.76
N TYR A 3 -8.62 -3.56 -16.17
CA TYR A 3 -8.36 -3.26 -14.76
C TYR A 3 -9.67 -2.95 -14.05
N GLN A 4 -9.81 -3.43 -12.82
CA GLN A 4 -10.95 -3.18 -11.94
C GLN A 4 -10.45 -2.31 -10.77
N VAL A 5 -10.94 -1.07 -10.73
CA VAL A 5 -10.48 -0.03 -9.81
C VAL A 5 -11.65 0.42 -8.95
N LYS A 6 -11.50 0.28 -7.64
CA LYS A 6 -12.49 0.68 -6.64
C LYS A 6 -12.72 2.19 -6.66
N GLU A 7 -11.62 2.95 -6.65
CA GLU A 7 -11.66 4.40 -6.66
C GLU A 7 -10.33 5.00 -7.13
N LEU A 8 -10.43 6.22 -7.66
CA LEU A 8 -9.33 7.13 -7.93
C LEU A 8 -9.58 8.41 -7.12
N PHE A 9 -8.55 8.93 -6.44
CA PHE A 9 -8.65 10.20 -5.72
C PHE A 9 -7.28 10.87 -5.56
N TYR A 10 -7.28 12.20 -5.41
CA TYR A 10 -6.07 12.99 -5.16
C TYR A 10 -6.03 13.43 -3.71
N SER A 11 -4.91 13.16 -3.02
CA SER A 11 -4.72 13.51 -1.61
C SER A 11 -3.22 13.58 -1.26
N LEU A 12 -2.89 13.53 0.03
CA LEU A 12 -1.53 13.34 0.53
C LEU A 12 -1.32 11.88 0.94
N GLN A 13 -0.17 11.30 0.60
CA GLN A 13 0.24 10.01 1.17
C GLN A 13 0.27 10.12 2.69
N GLY A 14 -0.46 9.24 3.37
CA GLY A 14 -0.62 9.29 4.81
C GLY A 14 0.43 8.48 5.56
N GLU A 15 1.16 7.60 4.90
CA GLU A 15 1.96 6.55 5.54
C GLU A 15 3.40 6.49 4.98
N GLY A 16 4.28 5.82 5.71
CA GLY A 16 5.62 5.47 5.23
C GLY A 16 6.56 6.65 5.01
N ALA A 17 7.62 6.42 4.23
CA ALA A 17 8.63 7.43 3.95
C ALA A 17 8.09 8.60 3.09
N ASN A 18 7.01 8.35 2.34
CA ASN A 18 6.36 9.34 1.47
C ASN A 18 5.22 10.12 2.18
N SER A 19 5.05 9.98 3.50
CA SER A 19 3.99 10.66 4.25
C SER A 19 4.04 12.19 4.04
N GLY A 20 2.91 12.80 3.70
CA GLY A 20 2.75 14.21 3.37
C GLY A 20 2.94 14.56 1.89
N ARG A 21 3.35 13.62 1.03
CA ARG A 21 3.56 13.88 -0.40
C ARG A 21 2.23 13.86 -1.18
N PRO A 22 1.93 14.85 -2.04
CA PRO A 22 0.75 14.79 -2.90
C PRO A 22 0.79 13.60 -3.87
N ALA A 23 -0.32 12.86 -3.95
CA ALA A 23 -0.43 11.64 -4.74
C ALA A 23 -1.83 11.47 -5.31
N VAL A 24 -1.93 10.92 -6.52
CA VAL A 24 -3.16 10.26 -6.97
C VAL A 24 -3.13 8.83 -6.45
N PHE A 25 -4.15 8.43 -5.70
CA PHE A 25 -4.34 7.06 -5.29
C PHE A 25 -5.15 6.31 -6.33
N CYS A 26 -4.61 5.19 -6.80
CA CYS A 26 -5.32 4.24 -7.64
C CYS A 26 -5.58 2.98 -6.83
N ARG A 27 -6.80 2.86 -6.28
CA ARG A 27 -7.20 1.72 -5.45
C ARG A 27 -7.83 0.64 -6.33
N PHE A 28 -7.11 -0.43 -6.61
CA PHE A 28 -7.63 -1.60 -7.31
C PHE A 28 -8.66 -2.34 -6.45
N SER A 29 -9.45 -3.17 -7.11
CA SER A 29 -10.47 -4.00 -6.46
C SER A 29 -9.98 -5.42 -6.25
N GLY A 30 -10.39 -6.00 -5.12
CA GLY A 30 -10.07 -7.39 -4.76
C GLY A 30 -8.70 -7.57 -4.11
N CYS A 31 -8.58 -8.61 -3.28
CA CYS A 31 -7.36 -9.00 -2.57
C CYS A 31 -7.28 -10.54 -2.53
N ASN A 32 -6.07 -11.09 -2.50
CA ASN A 32 -5.86 -12.53 -2.37
C ASN A 32 -5.88 -13.03 -0.92
N LEU A 33 -5.85 -12.12 0.07
CA LEU A 33 -5.78 -12.47 1.50
C LEU A 33 -7.10 -12.27 2.25
N TRP A 34 -8.07 -11.60 1.64
CA TRP A 34 -9.43 -11.44 2.15
C TRP A 34 -10.39 -11.09 1.01
N SER A 35 -11.61 -11.63 1.03
CA SER A 35 -12.62 -11.37 -0.01
C SER A 35 -13.17 -9.95 0.00
N GLY A 36 -12.96 -9.20 1.09
CA GLY A 36 -13.58 -7.89 1.32
C GLY A 36 -15.01 -7.98 1.88
N ARG A 37 -15.54 -9.20 2.10
CA ARG A 37 -16.84 -9.41 2.75
C ARG A 37 -16.66 -9.68 4.22
N GLU A 38 -17.39 -8.95 5.06
CA GLU A 38 -17.32 -9.08 6.53
C GLU A 38 -17.62 -10.51 7.02
N VAL A 39 -18.50 -11.25 6.34
CA VAL A 39 -18.80 -12.64 6.68
C VAL A 39 -17.60 -13.58 6.55
N ASP A 40 -16.61 -13.23 5.73
CA ASP A 40 -15.42 -14.04 5.49
C ASP A 40 -14.21 -13.56 6.32
N ARG A 41 -14.33 -12.44 7.07
CA ARG A 41 -13.20 -11.79 7.76
C ARG A 41 -12.57 -12.65 8.84
N ALA A 42 -13.37 -13.40 9.59
CA ALA A 42 -12.87 -14.19 10.72
C ALA A 42 -11.89 -15.29 10.28
N ASP A 43 -12.10 -15.85 9.10
CA ASP A 43 -11.31 -16.95 8.53
C ASP A 43 -10.28 -16.46 7.47
N ALA A 44 -10.19 -15.15 7.26
CA ALA A 44 -9.29 -14.56 6.27
C ALA A 44 -7.83 -14.54 6.76
N ALA A 45 -6.89 -14.74 5.82
CA ALA A 45 -5.46 -14.59 6.10
C ALA A 45 -5.11 -13.16 6.58
N CYS A 46 -5.79 -12.14 6.02
CA CYS A 46 -5.74 -10.77 6.52
C CYS A 46 -7.10 -10.38 7.12
N ASN A 47 -7.25 -10.49 8.43
CA ASN A 47 -8.50 -10.22 9.14
C ASN A 47 -8.63 -8.80 9.71
N PHE A 48 -7.58 -7.97 9.59
CA PHE A 48 -7.51 -6.64 10.18
C PHE A 48 -7.55 -5.48 9.16
N CYS A 49 -7.89 -5.77 7.90
CA CYS A 49 -7.96 -4.74 6.86
C CYS A 49 -9.01 -3.67 7.19
N ASP A 50 -8.64 -2.40 7.00
CA ASP A 50 -9.43 -1.19 7.26
C ASP A 50 -10.02 -0.56 5.99
N THR A 51 -9.86 -1.22 4.84
CA THR A 51 -10.13 -0.65 3.51
C THR A 51 -11.29 -1.37 2.83
N ASP A 52 -12.23 -0.63 2.25
CA ASP A 52 -13.21 -1.17 1.29
C ASP A 52 -12.60 -1.22 -0.12
N PHE A 53 -12.47 -2.42 -0.67
CA PHE A 53 -11.91 -2.69 -2.00
C PHE A 53 -12.85 -3.52 -2.88
N VAL A 54 -14.14 -3.64 -2.54
CA VAL A 54 -15.11 -4.44 -3.31
C VAL A 54 -15.86 -3.57 -4.33
N GLY A 55 -15.98 -4.04 -5.57
CA GLY A 55 -16.69 -3.34 -6.65
C GLY A 55 -15.83 -2.32 -7.39
N GLY A 56 -16.43 -1.27 -7.95
CA GLY A 56 -15.72 -0.19 -8.66
C GLY A 56 -15.90 -0.19 -10.19
N ASP A 57 -15.09 0.61 -10.86
CA ASP A 57 -15.13 0.83 -12.30
C ASP A 57 -14.15 -0.08 -13.05
N LYS A 58 -14.54 -0.45 -14.27
CA LYS A 58 -13.72 -1.26 -15.17
C LYS A 58 -13.08 -0.38 -16.25
N PHE A 59 -11.76 -0.45 -16.34
CA PHE A 59 -10.96 0.20 -17.39
C PHE A 59 -10.55 -0.84 -18.42
N SER A 60 -10.74 -0.54 -19.71
CA SER A 60 -10.51 -1.50 -20.80
C SER A 60 -9.04 -1.88 -20.99
N ASP A 61 -8.15 -0.93 -20.70
CA ASP A 61 -6.71 -1.03 -20.96
C ASP A 61 -5.91 -0.03 -20.12
N ALA A 62 -4.58 -0.20 -20.16
CA ALA A 62 -3.61 0.56 -19.38
C ALA A 62 -3.63 2.05 -19.70
N LYS A 63 -3.82 2.38 -20.98
CA LYS A 63 -3.84 3.76 -21.46
C LYS A 63 -5.03 4.49 -20.87
N THR A 64 -6.21 3.88 -20.92
CA THR A 64 -7.46 4.46 -20.41
C THR A 64 -7.38 4.70 -18.90
N LEU A 65 -6.80 3.75 -18.14
CA LEU A 65 -6.57 3.93 -16.71
C LEU A 65 -5.54 5.03 -16.42
N ALA A 66 -4.41 5.05 -17.13
CA ALA A 66 -3.39 6.08 -16.94
C ALA A 66 -3.89 7.49 -17.28
N GLU A 67 -4.73 7.63 -18.30
CA GLU A 67 -5.41 8.90 -18.64
C GLU A 67 -6.38 9.33 -17.53
N ALA A 68 -7.15 8.40 -16.96
CA ALA A 68 -8.03 8.69 -15.83
C ALA A 68 -7.24 9.13 -14.59
N VAL A 69 -6.16 8.44 -14.23
CA VAL A 69 -5.24 8.81 -13.14
C VAL A 69 -4.66 10.21 -13.38
N ALA A 70 -4.21 10.51 -14.60
CA ALA A 70 -3.69 11.83 -14.97
C ALA A 70 -4.73 12.95 -14.80
N GLY A 71 -6.02 12.65 -15.01
CA GLY A 71 -7.12 13.60 -14.83
C GLY A 71 -7.31 14.10 -13.39
N PHE A 72 -6.80 13.38 -12.39
CA PHE A 72 -6.83 13.81 -10.98
C PHE A 72 -5.67 14.74 -10.60
N TRP A 73 -4.62 14.83 -11.42
CA TRP A 73 -3.46 15.67 -11.12
C TRP A 73 -3.73 17.14 -11.47
N PRO A 74 -3.34 18.11 -10.60
CA PRO A 74 -3.48 19.53 -10.91
C PRO A 74 -2.76 19.94 -12.20
N THR A 75 -3.43 20.75 -13.05
CA THR A 75 -2.86 21.19 -14.33
C THR A 75 -1.68 22.16 -14.12
N GLY A 76 -0.67 22.08 -15.00
CA GLY A 76 0.51 22.95 -14.94
C GLY A 76 1.53 22.61 -13.86
N HIS A 77 1.38 21.46 -13.18
CA HIS A 77 2.32 20.96 -12.19
C HIS A 77 3.05 19.71 -12.69
N GLU A 78 4.38 19.75 -12.60
CA GLU A 78 5.28 18.62 -12.87
C GLU A 78 5.40 17.69 -11.65
N ALA A 79 6.24 16.65 -11.75
CA ALA A 79 6.53 15.68 -10.69
C ALA A 79 5.28 14.93 -10.21
N LYS A 80 4.51 14.40 -11.16
CA LYS A 80 3.29 13.64 -10.87
C LYS A 80 3.64 12.39 -10.09
N PHE A 81 2.82 12.06 -9.10
CA PHE A 81 3.04 10.89 -8.26
C PHE A 81 1.74 10.11 -8.08
N VAL A 82 1.82 8.80 -8.29
CA VAL A 82 0.68 7.88 -8.14
C VAL A 82 1.03 6.78 -7.16
N VAL A 83 0.10 6.48 -6.26
CA VAL A 83 0.18 5.34 -5.35
C VAL A 83 -0.81 4.28 -5.83
N LEU A 84 -0.28 3.17 -6.33
CA LEU A 84 -1.03 1.97 -6.71
C LEU A 84 -1.28 1.13 -5.45
N THR A 85 -2.54 0.87 -5.12
CA THR A 85 -2.96 0.19 -3.87
C THR A 85 -4.25 -0.60 -4.07
N GLY A 86 -4.80 -1.22 -3.02
CA GLY A 86 -6.18 -1.73 -2.94
C GLY A 86 -6.48 -3.00 -3.73
N GLY A 87 -7.39 -3.87 -3.27
CA GLY A 87 -6.96 -4.71 -2.16
C GLY A 87 -5.49 -5.11 -2.39
N GLU A 88 -5.19 -6.12 -3.20
CA GLU A 88 -3.80 -6.40 -3.62
C GLU A 88 -3.53 -5.89 -5.06
N PRO A 89 -2.73 -4.82 -5.25
CA PRO A 89 -2.45 -4.28 -6.57
C PRO A 89 -1.64 -5.25 -7.45
N GLY A 90 -0.79 -6.11 -6.88
CA GLY A 90 -0.03 -7.12 -7.61
C GLY A 90 -0.87 -8.17 -8.35
N LEU A 91 -2.19 -8.21 -8.11
CA LEU A 91 -3.13 -9.02 -8.89
C LEU A 91 -3.47 -8.43 -10.26
N GLN A 92 -3.25 -7.12 -10.46
CA GLN A 92 -3.72 -6.41 -11.65
C GLN A 92 -2.65 -5.52 -12.30
N VAL A 93 -1.70 -4.98 -11.54
CA VAL A 93 -0.65 -4.11 -12.06
C VAL A 93 0.30 -4.92 -12.93
N ASP A 94 0.42 -4.52 -14.20
CA ASP A 94 1.28 -5.14 -15.20
C ASP A 94 2.23 -4.12 -15.84
N ALA A 95 3.19 -4.60 -16.64
CA ALA A 95 4.17 -3.75 -17.30
C ALA A 95 3.53 -2.70 -18.24
N ALA A 96 2.37 -3.01 -18.83
CA ALA A 96 1.66 -2.09 -19.70
C ALA A 96 1.12 -0.88 -18.94
N LEU A 97 0.61 -1.08 -17.72
CA LEU A 97 0.17 0.01 -16.87
C LEU A 97 1.33 0.86 -16.37
N VAL A 98 2.43 0.23 -15.94
CA VAL A 98 3.67 0.94 -15.53
C VAL A 98 4.14 1.85 -16.66
N GLU A 99 4.29 1.31 -17.87
CA GLU A 99 4.70 2.08 -19.06
C GLU A 99 3.72 3.22 -19.38
N ALA A 100 2.41 2.97 -19.28
CA ALA A 100 1.39 3.98 -19.55
C ALA A 100 1.42 5.14 -18.54
N LEU A 101 1.62 4.86 -17.25
CA LEU A 101 1.73 5.87 -16.19
C LEU A 101 3.02 6.69 -16.33
N HIS A 102 4.15 6.03 -16.63
CA HIS A 102 5.41 6.71 -16.94
C HIS A 102 5.28 7.63 -18.16
N LYS A 103 4.57 7.21 -19.22
CA LYS A 103 4.28 8.08 -20.38
C LYS A 103 3.41 9.29 -20.03
N GLN A 104 2.61 9.21 -18.97
CA GLN A 104 1.87 10.35 -18.42
C GLN A 104 2.72 11.23 -17.50
N GLY A 105 3.98 10.87 -17.26
CA GLY A 105 4.93 11.62 -16.41
C GLY A 105 4.78 11.34 -14.91
N PHE A 106 4.20 10.20 -14.54
CA PHE A 106 4.10 9.79 -13.14
C PHE A 106 5.35 9.06 -12.67
N GLU A 107 5.81 9.38 -11.47
CA GLU A 107 6.54 8.45 -10.60
C GLU A 107 5.52 7.54 -9.90
N ILE A 108 5.84 6.24 -9.79
CA ILE A 108 4.92 5.20 -9.36
C ILE A 108 5.38 4.59 -8.04
N ALA A 109 4.53 4.71 -7.01
CA ALA A 109 4.61 3.90 -5.81
C ALA A 109 3.60 2.76 -5.83
N ILE A 110 3.93 1.63 -5.19
CA ILE A 110 2.99 0.53 -4.94
C ILE A 110 2.96 0.16 -3.45
N GLU A 111 1.76 -0.09 -2.94
CA GLU A 111 1.50 -0.60 -1.60
C GLU A 111 0.96 -2.03 -1.72
N SER A 112 1.81 -3.03 -1.49
CA SER A 112 1.48 -4.45 -1.70
C SER A 112 1.65 -5.27 -0.42
N ASN A 113 0.89 -6.36 -0.29
CA ASN A 113 1.08 -7.36 0.75
C ASN A 113 2.31 -8.27 0.52
N GLY A 114 2.97 -8.17 -0.64
CA GLY A 114 4.22 -8.87 -0.98
C GLY A 114 4.06 -10.33 -1.41
N THR A 115 2.83 -10.83 -1.56
CA THR A 115 2.56 -12.24 -1.95
C THR A 115 2.52 -12.46 -3.47
N GLN A 116 2.53 -11.39 -4.26
CA GLN A 116 2.54 -11.43 -5.72
C GLN A 116 3.88 -10.92 -6.27
N ASP A 117 4.28 -11.43 -7.43
CA ASP A 117 5.40 -10.88 -8.17
C ASP A 117 4.98 -9.53 -8.75
N LEU A 118 5.86 -8.54 -8.69
CA LEU A 118 5.60 -7.20 -9.20
C LEU A 118 6.34 -6.97 -10.52
N PRO A 119 5.77 -6.22 -11.48
CA PRO A 119 6.47 -5.88 -12.70
C PRO A 119 7.66 -4.93 -12.42
N ASP A 120 8.68 -5.01 -13.27
CA ASP A 120 9.78 -4.06 -13.28
C ASP A 120 9.30 -2.63 -13.61
N GLY A 121 10.07 -1.63 -13.18
CA GLY A 121 9.80 -0.22 -13.49
C GLY A 121 8.94 0.51 -12.46
N ILE A 122 8.55 -0.13 -11.36
CA ILE A 122 7.93 0.59 -10.23
C ILE A 122 9.01 1.36 -9.47
N ASP A 123 8.82 2.67 -9.32
CA ASP A 123 9.82 3.59 -8.77
C ASP A 123 9.92 3.52 -7.24
N TRP A 124 8.83 3.17 -6.55
CA TRP A 124 8.80 2.98 -5.10
C TRP A 124 7.99 1.75 -4.69
N VAL A 125 8.63 0.79 -4.03
CA VAL A 125 8.01 -0.47 -3.61
C VAL A 125 7.89 -0.51 -2.11
N CYS A 126 6.64 -0.41 -1.62
CA CYS A 126 6.27 -0.58 -0.22
C CYS A 126 5.61 -1.95 -0.02
N ILE A 127 6.24 -2.80 0.79
CA ILE A 127 5.71 -4.11 1.16
C ILE A 127 5.24 -4.07 2.61
N SER A 128 3.99 -4.46 2.82
CA SER A 128 3.40 -4.64 4.14
C SER A 128 3.07 -6.12 4.37
N PRO A 129 3.98 -6.91 4.97
CA PRO A 129 3.75 -8.33 5.21
C PRO A 129 2.52 -8.56 6.10
N LYS A 130 1.83 -9.67 5.84
CA LYS A 130 0.70 -10.16 6.64
C LYS A 130 1.08 -11.50 7.24
N ALA A 131 0.74 -11.69 8.51
CA ALA A 131 1.07 -12.89 9.26
C ALA A 131 0.75 -14.17 8.46
N SER A 132 1.64 -15.16 8.56
CA SER A 132 1.48 -16.50 7.98
C SER A 132 1.51 -16.61 6.44
N GLU A 133 1.66 -15.50 5.72
CA GLU A 133 1.68 -15.51 4.26
C GLU A 133 3.11 -15.46 3.69
N PRO A 134 3.45 -16.30 2.71
CA PRO A 134 4.78 -16.31 2.12
C PRO A 134 5.03 -15.03 1.32
N LEU A 135 6.15 -14.36 1.61
CA LEU A 135 6.61 -13.22 0.84
C LEU A 135 7.34 -13.67 -0.42
N LYS A 136 6.86 -13.22 -1.58
CA LYS A 136 7.59 -13.30 -2.84
C LYS A 136 8.52 -12.10 -3.02
N VAL A 137 8.09 -10.93 -2.56
CA VAL A 137 8.86 -9.70 -2.63
C VAL A 137 9.65 -9.52 -1.34
N THR A 138 10.94 -9.82 -1.40
CA THR A 138 11.88 -9.77 -0.27
C THR A 138 12.87 -8.62 -0.35
N LYS A 139 12.70 -7.74 -1.33
CA LYS A 139 13.51 -6.53 -1.54
C LYS A 139 12.66 -5.38 -2.06
N GLY A 140 13.07 -4.15 -1.78
CA GLY A 140 12.35 -2.96 -2.22
C GLY A 140 12.82 -1.70 -1.50
N HIS A 141 11.99 -0.67 -1.51
CA HIS A 141 12.32 0.61 -0.92
C HIS A 141 11.88 0.67 0.55
N GLU A 142 10.68 0.16 0.83
CA GLU A 142 10.07 0.25 2.14
C GLU A 142 9.44 -1.08 2.57
N LEU A 143 9.78 -1.55 3.77
CA LEU A 143 9.00 -2.56 4.48
C LEU A 143 8.22 -1.87 5.59
N LYS A 144 6.89 -1.90 5.51
CA LYS A 144 5.98 -1.26 6.47
C LYS A 144 5.09 -2.31 7.14
N LEU A 145 5.55 -2.82 8.27
CA LEU A 145 4.85 -3.86 9.01
C LEU A 145 3.76 -3.24 9.89
N VAL A 146 2.52 -3.68 9.68
CA VAL A 146 1.42 -3.39 10.62
C VAL A 146 1.67 -4.19 11.91
N PHE A 147 1.60 -3.54 13.07
CA PHE A 147 2.03 -4.12 14.34
C PHE A 147 1.12 -3.69 15.50
N PRO A 148 0.78 -4.59 16.44
CA PRO A 148 1.15 -6.00 16.49
C PRO A 148 0.29 -6.87 15.55
N GLN A 149 0.86 -8.00 15.12
CA GLN A 149 0.15 -9.11 14.49
C GLN A 149 0.41 -10.38 15.31
N THR A 150 -0.56 -11.30 15.33
CA THR A 150 -0.41 -12.60 16.01
C THR A 150 0.73 -13.39 15.37
N GLU A 151 1.63 -13.94 16.19
CA GLU A 151 2.76 -14.79 15.74
C GLU A 151 3.74 -14.10 14.77
N VAL A 152 3.84 -12.77 14.83
CA VAL A 152 4.80 -12.00 14.03
C VAL A 152 5.72 -11.20 14.93
N ASP A 153 7.04 -11.43 14.82
CA ASP A 153 8.08 -10.57 15.38
C ASP A 153 8.65 -9.69 14.26
N PRO A 154 8.76 -8.36 14.42
CA PRO A 154 9.43 -7.54 13.41
C PRO A 154 10.86 -8.01 13.11
N ALA A 155 11.56 -8.64 14.05
CA ALA A 155 12.90 -9.18 13.85
C ALA A 155 12.98 -10.20 12.70
N ASP A 156 11.88 -10.91 12.40
CA ASP A 156 11.81 -11.89 11.31
C ASP A 156 12.02 -11.26 9.93
N TYR A 157 11.76 -9.96 9.79
CA TYR A 157 11.91 -9.23 8.53
C TYR A 157 13.16 -8.35 8.47
N ALA A 158 13.87 -8.17 9.59
CA ALA A 158 14.95 -7.18 9.69
C ALA A 158 16.14 -7.45 8.76
N ALA A 159 16.29 -8.69 8.27
CA ALA A 159 17.35 -9.09 7.35
C ALA A 159 16.95 -9.01 5.86
N LEU A 160 15.71 -8.62 5.53
CA LEU A 160 15.27 -8.45 4.15
C LEU A 160 15.93 -7.24 3.48
N GLU A 161 15.96 -7.21 2.16
CA GLU A 161 16.70 -6.19 1.39
C GLU A 161 15.84 -4.95 1.11
N PHE A 162 15.46 -4.23 2.18
CA PHE A 162 14.71 -2.97 2.10
C PHE A 162 15.53 -1.78 2.59
N GLU A 163 15.34 -0.61 1.96
CA GLU A 163 16.04 0.62 2.36
C GLU A 163 15.50 1.21 3.68
N HIS A 164 14.21 1.00 3.95
CA HIS A 164 13.53 1.49 5.13
C HIS A 164 12.67 0.41 5.80
N PHE A 165 12.67 0.42 7.13
CA PHE A 165 11.86 -0.46 7.97
C PHE A 165 10.94 0.39 8.85
N TYR A 166 9.64 0.22 8.69
CA TYR A 166 8.63 0.92 9.47
C TYR A 166 7.73 -0.04 10.24
N LEU A 167 7.40 0.34 11.48
CA LEU A 167 6.26 -0.19 12.20
C LEU A 167 5.10 0.78 12.09
N GLN A 168 3.95 0.28 11.66
CA GLN A 168 2.69 1.01 11.65
C GLN A 168 1.77 0.40 12.69
N ALA A 169 1.28 1.22 13.63
CA ALA A 169 0.34 0.73 14.64
C ALA A 169 -0.91 0.16 13.96
N LEU A 170 -1.29 -1.06 14.34
CA LEU A 170 -2.54 -1.67 13.93
C LEU A 170 -3.70 -0.82 14.45
N ASP A 171 -4.53 -0.33 13.52
CA ASP A 171 -5.71 0.45 13.85
C ASP A 171 -6.85 -0.43 14.40
N GLY A 172 -7.80 0.20 15.10
CA GLY A 172 -8.95 -0.46 15.69
C GLY A 172 -9.10 -0.19 17.19
N PRO A 173 -9.84 -1.04 17.93
CA PRO A 173 -10.19 -0.79 19.34
C PRO A 173 -9.01 -0.62 20.31
N TYR A 174 -7.80 -1.04 19.90
CA TYR A 174 -6.58 -0.98 20.72
C TYR A 174 -5.52 -0.05 20.15
N GLN A 175 -5.89 0.89 19.27
CA GLN A 175 -4.96 1.77 18.55
C GLN A 175 -3.94 2.47 19.48
N GLU A 176 -4.37 3.10 20.57
CA GLU A 176 -3.47 3.80 21.50
C GLU A 176 -2.41 2.86 22.09
N LYS A 177 -2.82 1.65 22.50
CA LYS A 177 -1.92 0.62 23.01
C LYS A 177 -0.95 0.15 21.93
N ASN A 178 -1.44 -0.11 20.72
CA ASN A 178 -0.64 -0.58 19.60
C ASN A 178 0.41 0.45 19.19
N LEU A 179 0.05 1.74 19.24
CA LEU A 179 0.97 2.84 19.00
C LEU A 179 2.11 2.86 20.03
N LEU A 180 1.80 2.72 21.32
CA LEU A 180 2.83 2.63 22.36
C LEU A 180 3.77 1.44 22.16
N LEU A 181 3.23 0.28 21.76
CA LEU A 181 4.04 -0.91 21.46
C LEU A 181 4.97 -0.68 20.26
N ALA A 182 4.46 -0.09 19.18
CA ALA A 182 5.27 0.23 18.00
C ALA A 182 6.37 1.26 18.33
N MET A 183 6.03 2.28 19.14
CA MET A 183 7.00 3.27 19.61
C MET A 183 8.10 2.65 20.45
N ASP A 184 7.73 1.84 21.44
CA ASP A 184 8.68 1.17 22.32
C ASP A 184 9.64 0.25 21.53
N TYR A 185 9.10 -0.53 20.59
CA TYR A 185 9.93 -1.37 19.71
C TYR A 185 10.90 -0.54 18.88
N CYS A 186 10.46 0.54 18.23
CA CYS A 186 11.36 1.40 17.44
C CYS A 186 12.46 2.02 18.30
N LEU A 187 12.16 2.42 19.55
CA LEU A 187 13.15 2.97 20.48
C LEU A 187 14.19 1.93 20.93
N GLN A 188 13.80 0.67 21.05
CA GLN A 188 14.69 -0.44 21.38
C GLN A 188 15.47 -0.97 20.16
N HIS A 189 14.92 -0.83 18.96
CA HIS A 189 15.46 -1.36 17.70
C HIS A 189 15.51 -0.26 16.62
N PRO A 190 16.52 0.64 16.64
CA PRO A 190 16.53 1.87 15.83
C PRO A 190 16.71 1.67 14.31
N GLN A 191 16.84 0.42 13.84
CA GLN A 191 16.63 0.11 12.42
C GLN A 191 15.18 0.43 12.01
N TRP A 192 14.23 0.22 12.92
CA TRP A 192 12.81 0.47 12.72
C TRP A 192 12.45 1.91 13.02
N ARG A 193 11.55 2.45 12.22
CA ARG A 193 10.98 3.79 12.35
C ARG A 193 9.47 3.67 12.52
N LEU A 194 8.85 4.69 13.12
CA LEU A 194 7.39 4.71 13.24
C LEU A 194 6.75 5.25 11.96
N SER A 195 5.80 4.53 11.39
CA SER A 195 4.86 5.03 10.37
C SER A 195 3.53 5.34 11.04
N LEU A 196 3.09 6.59 10.94
CA LEU A 196 1.76 7.00 11.38
C LEU A 196 0.79 6.96 10.19
N GLN A 197 -0.48 6.70 10.46
CA GLN A 197 -1.55 6.91 9.48
C GLN A 197 -2.03 8.36 9.55
N THR A 198 -1.21 9.28 9.05
CA THR A 198 -1.43 10.74 9.25
C THR A 198 -2.71 11.23 8.59
N HIS A 199 -3.16 10.58 7.52
CA HIS A 199 -4.44 10.88 6.87
C HIS A 199 -5.64 10.75 7.82
N LYS A 200 -5.62 9.77 8.75
CA LYS A 200 -6.66 9.62 9.79
C LYS A 200 -6.62 10.76 10.81
N LEU A 201 -5.43 11.26 11.14
CA LEU A 201 -5.25 12.40 12.06
C LEU A 201 -5.71 13.72 11.43
N LEU A 202 -5.45 13.87 10.13
CA LEU A 202 -5.78 15.07 9.35
C LEU A 202 -7.22 15.06 8.85
N ASN A 203 -7.96 13.95 8.99
CA ASN A 203 -9.29 13.73 8.43
C ASN A 203 -9.33 13.96 6.91
N ILE A 204 -8.30 13.48 6.22
CA ILE A 204 -8.22 13.46 4.75
C ILE A 204 -8.25 12.02 4.24
N ARG A 205 -8.55 11.86 2.96
CA ARG A 205 -8.53 10.55 2.30
C ARG A 205 -7.12 10.08 1.99
#